data_AF-A0A380WP94-F1
#
_entry.id   AF-A0A380WP94-F1
#
_cell.length_a   1.000
_cell.length_b   1.000
_cell.length_c   1.000
_cell.angle_alpha   90.00
_cell.angle_beta   90.00
_cell.angle_gamma   90.00
#
_symmetry.space_group_name_H-M   'P 1'
#
loop_
_entity.id
_entity.type
_entity.pdbx_description
1 polymer ?
#
loop_
_entity_poly.entity_id
_entity_poly.type
_entity_poly.pdbx_seq_one_letter_code
_entity_poly.pdbx_strand_id
1 'polypeptide(L)'
;MNAISATLAKIGSRKTIAPVLSPAAYAIGREGSGEISRLEAVSPEYARLKAKRAKLLAEQVEIATQSAKVSNGIRGHRENIIRRLPTAQETRVAELLEDPRPAPSRDSAALDSLEVLEARHLDLNVALAALDRRIAAARMAASAMVRDQVEPEYRALVSAICEQLIALHGAVERYEAFTDSLNADEVAWSSLVGMPLQFANGRDRYSPVAQYLREAAKHGFISANKVPEAIR
;
A
#
# COMPACT_ATOMS: atom_id res chain seq x y z
N MET A 1 -85.75 2.11 -12.66
CA MET A 1 -85.45 0.68 -12.40
C MET A 1 -84.68 0.15 -13.61
N ASN A 2 -83.35 0.03 -13.51
CA ASN A 2 -82.55 -0.87 -14.36
C ASN A 2 -81.09 -0.92 -13.87
N ALA A 3 -80.61 -2.17 -13.78
CA ALA A 3 -79.23 -2.66 -13.89
C ALA A 3 -78.15 -2.20 -12.89
N ILE A 4 -77.95 -3.07 -11.91
CA ILE A 4 -76.69 -3.32 -11.18
C ILE A 4 -75.79 -4.17 -12.08
N SER A 5 -74.53 -3.76 -12.30
CA SER A 5 -73.30 -4.60 -12.22
C SER A 5 -72.16 -4.12 -13.12
N ALA A 6 -70.95 -4.32 -12.59
CA ALA A 6 -69.64 -4.33 -13.24
C ALA A 6 -69.05 -2.97 -13.60
N THR A 7 -68.03 -2.55 -12.86
CA THR A 7 -66.62 -2.64 -13.30
C THR A 7 -65.72 -2.10 -12.18
N LEU A 8 -65.34 -2.98 -11.26
CA LEU A 8 -64.24 -2.79 -10.32
C LEU A 8 -63.06 -3.63 -10.83
N ALA A 9 -61.84 -3.11 -10.60
CA ALA A 9 -60.53 -3.71 -10.88
C ALA A 9 -59.87 -3.38 -12.23
N LYS A 10 -59.30 -2.17 -12.30
CA LYS A 10 -58.01 -1.96 -12.98
C LYS A 10 -57.05 -1.31 -11.98
N ILE A 11 -56.55 -2.13 -11.05
CA ILE A 11 -55.39 -1.81 -10.23
C ILE A 11 -54.21 -1.76 -11.20
N GLY A 12 -53.83 -0.54 -11.57
CA GLY A 12 -52.62 -0.26 -12.32
C GLY A 12 -51.42 -0.73 -11.52
N SER A 13 -50.79 -1.79 -12.02
CA SER A 13 -49.51 -2.29 -11.57
C SER A 13 -48.50 -1.15 -11.56
N ARG A 14 -48.14 -0.65 -10.37
CA ARG A 14 -46.97 0.21 -10.15
C ARG A 14 -45.75 -0.64 -10.49
N LYS A 15 -45.26 -0.55 -11.73
CA LYS A 15 -43.91 -0.96 -12.07
C LYS A 15 -42.97 -0.11 -11.24
N THR A 16 -42.39 -0.71 -10.22
CA THR A 16 -41.22 -0.24 -9.50
C THR A 16 -40.09 -0.11 -10.52
N ILE A 17 -39.88 1.10 -11.06
CA ILE A 17 -38.68 1.44 -11.81
C ILE A 17 -37.63 1.75 -10.74
N ALA A 18 -37.01 0.71 -10.20
CA ALA A 18 -35.70 0.88 -9.60
C ALA A 18 -34.72 1.13 -10.77
N PRO A 19 -33.94 2.23 -10.79
CA PRO A 19 -32.78 2.27 -11.65
C PRO A 19 -31.79 1.27 -11.08
N VAL A 20 -31.85 0.04 -11.59
CA VAL A 20 -30.75 -0.90 -11.46
C VAL A 20 -29.63 -0.28 -12.29
N LEU A 21 -28.73 0.44 -11.61
CA LEU A 21 -27.40 0.73 -12.12
C LEU A 21 -26.83 -0.60 -12.60
N SER A 22 -26.80 -0.79 -13.91
CA SER A 22 -26.29 -2.01 -14.53
C SER A 22 -24.86 -2.23 -14.04
N PRO A 23 -24.50 -3.44 -13.59
CA PRO A 23 -23.11 -3.81 -13.29
C PRO A 23 -22.16 -3.55 -14.48
N ALA A 24 -22.70 -3.41 -15.70
CA ALA A 24 -21.92 -3.07 -16.89
C ALA A 24 -21.33 -1.64 -16.87
N ALA A 25 -21.89 -0.70 -16.10
CA ALA A 25 -21.32 0.65 -15.97
C ALA A 25 -20.02 0.67 -15.13
N TYR A 26 -19.80 -0.37 -14.31
CA TYR A 26 -18.54 -0.55 -13.58
C TYR A 26 -17.45 -1.26 -14.41
N ALA A 27 -17.77 -1.74 -15.62
CA ALA A 27 -16.84 -2.45 -16.49
C ALA A 27 -16.04 -1.53 -17.44
N ILE A 28 -16.22 -0.21 -17.38
CA ILE A 28 -15.50 0.76 -18.24
C ILE A 28 -14.04 1.00 -17.76
N GLY A 29 -13.63 0.46 -16.61
CA GLY A 29 -12.36 0.86 -15.97
C GLY A 29 -11.15 -0.07 -16.11
N ARG A 30 -11.26 -1.27 -16.72
CA ARG A 30 -10.15 -2.26 -16.71
C ARG A 30 -9.46 -2.52 -18.05
N GLU A 31 -10.01 -2.03 -19.16
CA GLU A 31 -9.41 -2.25 -20.49
C GLU A 31 -8.47 -1.11 -20.92
N GLY A 32 -8.33 -0.05 -20.10
CA GLY A 32 -7.49 1.12 -20.40
C GLY A 32 -6.37 1.41 -19.40
N SER A 33 -6.30 0.72 -18.25
CA SER A 33 -5.20 0.92 -17.31
C SER A 33 -3.95 0.29 -17.91
N GLY A 34 -3.09 1.12 -18.52
CA GLY A 34 -1.78 0.68 -18.97
C GLY A 34 -1.13 -0.11 -17.84
N GLU A 35 -0.66 -1.32 -18.12
CA GLU A 35 -0.14 -2.22 -17.10
C GLU A 35 0.97 -1.50 -16.33
N ILE A 36 0.68 -1.06 -15.10
CA ILE A 36 1.61 -0.27 -14.31
C ILE A 36 2.83 -1.15 -14.08
N SER A 37 3.95 -0.73 -14.67
CA SER A 37 5.17 -1.50 -14.62
C SER A 37 5.62 -1.68 -13.17
N ARG A 38 5.96 -2.92 -12.80
CA ARG A 38 6.50 -3.22 -11.47
C ARG A 38 7.85 -2.53 -11.29
N LEU A 39 8.19 -2.19 -10.05
CA LEU A 39 9.45 -1.52 -9.74
C LEU A 39 10.68 -2.32 -10.20
N GLU A 40 10.62 -3.66 -10.15
CA GLU A 40 11.70 -4.51 -10.64
C GLU A 40 11.86 -4.48 -12.17
N ALA A 41 10.78 -4.23 -12.91
CA ALA A 41 10.84 -4.10 -14.37
C ALA A 41 11.43 -2.76 -14.81
N VAL A 42 11.17 -1.69 -14.03
CA VAL A 42 11.62 -0.34 -14.37
C VAL A 42 13.03 -0.04 -13.86
N SER A 43 13.48 -0.68 -12.77
CA SER A 43 14.82 -0.50 -12.20
C SER A 43 15.56 -1.84 -12.05
N PRO A 44 16.51 -2.14 -12.96
CA PRO A 44 17.39 -3.30 -12.83
C PRO A 44 18.21 -3.30 -11.56
N GLU A 45 18.58 -2.12 -11.05
CA GLU A 45 19.31 -1.98 -9.80
C GLU A 45 18.46 -2.42 -8.60
N TYR A 46 17.21 -1.96 -8.52
CA TYR A 46 16.28 -2.37 -7.47
C TYR A 46 16.06 -3.89 -7.49
N ALA A 47 15.84 -4.47 -8.68
CA ALA A 47 15.73 -5.91 -8.86
C ALA A 47 16.97 -6.67 -8.37
N ARG A 48 18.18 -6.20 -8.75
CA ARG A 48 19.46 -6.78 -8.32
C ARG A 48 19.64 -6.74 -6.81
N LEU A 49 19.34 -5.60 -6.16
CA LEU A 49 19.48 -5.45 -4.71
C LEU A 49 18.48 -6.35 -3.96
N LYS A 50 17.24 -6.45 -4.45
CA LYS A 50 16.22 -7.36 -3.89
C LYS A 50 16.64 -8.83 -4.00
N ALA A 51 17.17 -9.23 -5.16
CA ALA A 51 17.71 -10.59 -5.35
C ALA A 51 18.91 -10.86 -4.44
N LYS A 52 19.81 -9.89 -4.28
CA LYS A 52 20.97 -10.01 -3.36
C LYS A 52 20.51 -10.15 -1.90
N ARG A 53 19.47 -9.43 -1.49
CA ARG A 53 18.90 -9.53 -0.14
C ARG A 53 18.33 -10.92 0.12
N ALA A 54 17.56 -11.45 -0.83
CA ALA A 54 17.03 -12.81 -0.73
C ALA A 54 18.15 -13.84 -0.57
N LYS A 55 19.25 -13.69 -1.33
CA LYS A 55 20.42 -14.56 -1.20
C LYS A 55 21.09 -14.47 0.18
N LEU A 56 21.28 -13.27 0.73
CA LEU A 56 21.90 -13.10 2.06
C LEU A 56 21.01 -13.61 3.20
N LEU A 57 19.70 -13.49 3.08
CA LEU A 57 18.76 -14.07 4.05
C LEU A 57 18.80 -15.60 4.03
N ALA A 58 18.88 -16.21 2.84
CA ALA A 58 19.04 -17.65 2.72
C ALA A 58 20.34 -18.14 3.39
N GLU A 59 21.45 -17.41 3.15
CA GLU A 59 22.74 -17.68 3.78
C GLU A 59 22.68 -17.54 5.32
N GLN A 60 21.96 -16.53 5.83
CA GLN A 60 21.77 -16.33 7.26
C GLN A 60 21.04 -17.50 7.92
N VAL A 61 19.98 -18.01 7.29
CA VAL A 61 19.24 -19.18 7.78
C VAL A 61 20.13 -20.43 7.78
N GLU A 62 20.98 -20.60 6.76
CA GLU A 62 21.93 -21.71 6.69
C GLU A 62 22.95 -21.66 7.84
N ILE A 63 23.56 -20.50 8.09
CA ILE A 63 24.52 -20.31 9.19
C ILE A 63 23.86 -20.52 10.55
N ALA A 64 22.65 -20.00 10.76
CA ALA A 64 21.91 -20.24 12.00
C ALA A 64 21.66 -21.75 12.21
N THR A 65 21.33 -22.48 11.15
CA THR A 65 21.14 -23.94 11.20
C THR A 65 22.46 -24.66 11.52
N GLN A 66 23.58 -24.24 10.92
CA GLN A 66 24.90 -24.80 11.19
C GLN A 66 25.36 -24.53 12.63
N SER A 67 25.20 -23.30 13.11
CA SER A 67 25.53 -22.88 14.48
C SER A 67 24.72 -23.70 15.50
N ALA A 68 23.42 -23.89 15.28
CA ALA A 68 22.58 -24.73 16.13
C ALA A 68 23.06 -26.20 16.16
N LYS A 69 23.46 -26.76 15.01
CA LYS A 69 24.03 -28.12 14.94
C LYS A 69 25.32 -28.25 15.74
N VAL A 70 26.25 -27.31 15.59
CA VAL A 70 27.53 -27.31 16.32
C VAL A 70 27.29 -27.14 17.83
N SER A 71 26.43 -26.20 18.22
CA SER A 71 26.07 -25.95 19.62
C SER A 71 25.42 -27.18 20.28
N ASN A 72 24.46 -27.82 19.59
CA ASN A 72 23.85 -29.06 20.06
C ASN A 72 24.84 -30.22 20.13
N GLY A 73 25.78 -30.30 19.18
CA GLY A 73 26.89 -31.23 19.22
C GLY A 73 27.72 -31.09 20.50
N ILE A 74 28.15 -29.87 20.82
CA ILE A 74 28.91 -29.58 22.04
C ILE A 74 28.12 -29.95 23.30
N ARG A 75 26.82 -29.59 23.37
CA ARG A 75 25.95 -29.94 24.51
C ARG A 75 25.78 -31.45 24.67
N GLY A 76 25.49 -32.17 23.59
CA GLY A 76 25.33 -33.63 23.62
C GLY A 76 26.61 -34.37 24.00
N HIS A 77 27.79 -33.84 23.65
CA HIS A 77 29.07 -34.38 24.14
C HIS A 77 29.25 -34.15 25.63
N ARG A 78 28.86 -32.97 26.15
CA ARG A 78 28.92 -32.68 27.59
C ARG A 78 27.95 -33.52 28.41
N GLU A 79 26.73 -33.76 27.93
CA GLU A 79 25.74 -34.61 28.63
C GLU A 79 26.14 -36.09 28.66
N ASN A 80 26.85 -36.58 27.63
CA ASN A 80 27.36 -37.96 27.59
C ASN A 80 28.63 -38.17 28.44
N ILE A 81 29.26 -37.10 28.94
CA ILE A 81 30.49 -37.16 29.73
C ILE A 81 30.17 -36.67 31.16
N ILE A 82 29.69 -37.57 32.02
CA ILE A 82 29.81 -37.42 33.49
C ILE A 82 31.26 -37.69 33.92
N ARG A 83 32.25 -37.12 33.21
CA ARG A 83 33.63 -37.04 33.67
C ARG A 83 33.99 -35.58 33.77
N ARG A 84 34.22 -35.16 35.01
CA ARG A 84 34.72 -33.84 35.38
C ARG A 84 35.88 -33.46 34.45
N LEU A 85 35.75 -32.33 33.76
CA LEU A 85 36.86 -31.74 33.01
C LEU A 85 38.05 -31.57 33.99
N PRO A 86 39.26 -32.03 33.63
CA PRO A 86 40.39 -31.90 34.52
C PRO A 86 40.69 -30.41 34.75
N THR A 87 40.85 -30.03 36.01
CA THR A 87 41.12 -28.65 36.39
C THR A 87 42.51 -28.21 35.95
N ALA A 88 42.72 -26.90 35.76
CA ALA A 88 44.05 -26.36 35.42
C ALA A 88 45.14 -26.75 36.45
N GLN A 89 44.73 -27.05 37.69
CA GLN A 89 45.60 -27.59 38.72
C GLN A 89 45.95 -29.06 38.47
N GLU A 90 44.97 -29.90 38.11
CA GLU A 90 45.20 -31.32 37.77
C GLU A 90 46.12 -31.47 36.54
N THR A 91 46.04 -30.58 35.56
CA THR A 91 46.97 -30.58 34.40
C THR A 91 48.40 -30.22 34.80
N ARG A 92 48.60 -29.21 35.66
CA ARG A 92 49.93 -28.82 36.15
C ARG A 92 50.53 -29.88 37.07
N VAL A 93 49.70 -30.57 37.85
CA VAL A 93 50.11 -31.68 38.72
C VAL A 93 50.53 -32.89 37.87
N ALA A 94 49.81 -33.24 36.81
CA ALA A 94 50.20 -34.30 35.89
C ALA A 94 51.54 -34.01 35.19
N GLU A 95 51.80 -32.76 34.82
CA GLU A 95 53.10 -32.34 34.26
C GLU A 95 54.24 -32.45 35.27
N LEU A 96 54.00 -32.14 36.55
CA LEU A 96 55.00 -32.27 37.63
C LEU A 96 55.29 -33.72 38.02
N LEU A 97 54.34 -34.63 37.80
CA LEU A 97 54.46 -36.06 38.14
C LEU A 97 54.90 -36.93 36.95
N GLU A 98 55.18 -36.32 35.79
CA GLU A 98 55.46 -37.02 34.51
C GLU A 98 54.34 -37.97 34.08
N ASP A 99 53.12 -37.77 34.58
CA ASP A 99 51.93 -38.53 34.20
C ASP A 99 51.44 -38.12 32.80
N PRO A 100 50.72 -38.99 32.07
CA PRO A 100 50.16 -38.65 30.77
C PRO A 100 49.25 -37.42 30.88
N ARG A 101 49.58 -36.35 30.15
CA ARG A 101 48.82 -35.10 30.16
C ARG A 101 47.34 -35.40 29.84
N PRO A 102 46.38 -34.88 30.63
CA PRO A 102 44.97 -35.04 30.29
C PRO A 102 44.72 -34.47 28.89
N ALA A 103 44.02 -35.23 28.05
CA ALA A 103 43.79 -34.87 26.64
C ALA A 103 43.16 -33.48 26.52
N PRO A 104 43.54 -32.67 25.50
CA PRO A 104 42.89 -31.40 25.25
C PRO A 104 41.38 -31.61 25.08
N SER A 105 40.59 -30.64 25.53
CA SER A 105 39.15 -30.60 25.31
C SER A 105 38.85 -30.93 23.86
N ARG A 106 38.16 -32.06 23.63
CA ARG A 106 37.70 -32.50 22.30
C ARG A 106 36.84 -31.44 21.59
N ASP A 107 36.35 -30.45 22.32
CA ASP A 107 35.44 -29.42 21.82
C ASP A 107 36.14 -28.17 21.29
N SER A 108 37.47 -28.04 21.41
CA SER A 108 38.20 -26.82 20.97
C SER A 108 37.90 -26.43 19.52
N ALA A 109 38.04 -27.37 18.58
CA ALA A 109 37.72 -27.13 17.17
C ALA A 109 36.24 -26.81 16.90
N ALA A 110 35.32 -27.35 17.73
CA ALA A 110 33.90 -27.06 17.62
C ALA A 110 33.56 -25.65 18.13
N LEU A 111 34.26 -25.19 19.17
CA LEU A 111 34.15 -23.82 19.69
C LEU A 111 34.71 -22.81 18.69
N ASP A 112 35.88 -23.08 18.10
CA ASP A 112 36.46 -22.23 17.05
C ASP A 112 35.52 -22.12 15.84
N SER A 113 34.92 -23.24 15.42
CA SER A 113 33.91 -23.25 14.35
C SER A 113 32.67 -22.44 14.70
N LEU A 114 32.20 -22.51 15.95
CA LEU A 114 31.06 -21.72 16.42
C LEU A 114 31.38 -20.22 16.40
N GLU A 115 32.58 -19.81 16.85
CA GLU A 115 33.02 -18.41 16.81
C GLU A 115 33.04 -17.86 15.37
N VAL A 116 33.55 -18.65 14.41
CA VAL A 116 33.53 -18.27 12.98
C VAL A 116 32.10 -18.10 12.45
N LEU A 117 31.19 -19.01 12.81
CA LEU A 117 29.79 -18.92 12.40
C LEU A 117 29.06 -17.71 13.02
N GLU A 118 29.33 -17.41 14.29
CA GLU A 118 28.77 -16.25 14.98
C GLU A 118 29.31 -14.94 14.39
N ALA A 119 30.61 -14.84 14.13
CA ALA A 119 31.22 -13.70 13.44
C ALA A 119 30.58 -13.49 12.06
N ARG A 120 30.42 -14.57 11.27
CA ARG A 120 29.77 -14.51 9.96
C ARG A 120 28.31 -14.05 10.07
N HIS A 121 27.58 -14.49 11.09
CA HIS A 121 26.20 -14.07 11.33
C HIS A 121 26.11 -12.56 11.64
N LEU A 122 27.05 -12.03 12.43
CA LEU A 122 27.15 -10.58 12.69
C LEU A 122 27.45 -9.80 11.40
N ASP A 123 28.39 -10.26 10.59
CA ASP A 123 28.71 -9.64 9.29
C ASP A 123 27.50 -9.59 8.36
N LEU A 124 26.71 -10.68 8.31
CA LEU A 124 25.49 -10.74 7.51
C LEU A 124 24.44 -9.73 7.99
N ASN A 125 24.28 -9.55 9.31
CA ASN A 125 23.37 -8.54 9.85
C ASN A 125 23.77 -7.13 9.44
N VAL A 126 25.06 -6.80 9.52
CA VAL A 126 25.60 -5.50 9.09
C VAL A 126 25.39 -5.31 7.57
N ALA A 127 25.66 -6.34 6.78
CA ALA A 127 25.48 -6.31 5.33
C ALA A 127 24.01 -6.13 4.94
N LEU A 128 23.08 -6.84 5.59
CA LEU A 128 21.63 -6.71 5.37
C LEU A 128 21.13 -5.32 5.73
N ALA A 129 21.56 -4.75 6.86
CA ALA A 129 21.19 -3.39 7.25
C ALA A 129 21.69 -2.33 6.23
N ALA A 130 22.92 -2.49 5.74
CA ALA A 130 23.45 -1.63 4.68
C ALA A 130 22.68 -1.80 3.35
N LEU A 131 22.30 -3.03 3.02
CA LEU A 131 21.54 -3.35 1.82
C LEU A 131 20.11 -2.79 1.88
N ASP A 132 19.45 -2.84 3.03
CA ASP A 132 18.10 -2.29 3.22
C ASP A 132 18.05 -0.78 2.98
N ARG A 133 19.07 -0.03 3.41
CA ARG A 133 19.21 1.41 3.09
C ARG A 133 19.33 1.64 1.59
N ARG A 134 20.14 0.83 0.90
CA ARG A 134 20.32 0.91 -0.56
C ARG A 134 19.03 0.55 -1.31
N ILE A 135 18.31 -0.46 -0.85
CA ILE A 135 17.01 -0.85 -1.41
C ILE A 135 15.99 0.27 -1.24
N ALA A 136 15.95 0.94 -0.09
CA ALA A 136 15.06 2.08 0.12
C ALA A 136 15.34 3.21 -0.87
N ALA A 137 16.62 3.57 -1.08
CA ALA A 137 17.01 4.56 -2.07
C ALA A 137 16.64 4.15 -3.51
N ALA A 138 16.98 2.91 -3.90
CA ALA A 138 16.65 2.38 -5.23
C ALA A 138 15.14 2.28 -5.46
N ARG A 139 14.35 1.98 -4.42
CA ARG A 139 12.88 1.97 -4.47
C ARG A 139 12.33 3.35 -4.77
N MET A 140 12.86 4.40 -4.14
CA MET A 140 12.44 5.78 -4.40
C MET A 140 12.76 6.21 -5.83
N ALA A 141 13.95 5.86 -6.33
CA ALA A 141 14.32 6.10 -7.72
C ALA A 141 13.39 5.35 -8.70
N ALA A 142 13.16 4.05 -8.48
CA ALA A 142 12.25 3.25 -9.31
C ALA A 142 10.81 3.79 -9.28
N SER A 143 10.36 4.25 -8.12
CA SER A 143 9.03 4.84 -7.94
C SER A 143 8.90 6.19 -8.63
N ALA A 144 9.98 6.99 -8.72
CA ALA A 144 10.00 8.19 -9.54
C ALA A 144 9.79 7.84 -11.03
N MET A 145 10.52 6.86 -11.55
CA MET A 145 10.38 6.43 -12.95
C MET A 145 8.96 5.94 -13.27
N VAL A 146 8.33 5.17 -12.38
CA VAL A 146 6.93 4.74 -12.56
C VAL A 146 5.98 5.94 -12.51
N ARG A 147 6.20 6.90 -11.61
CA ARG A 147 5.38 8.13 -11.56
C ARG A 147 5.45 8.90 -12.88
N ASP A 148 6.64 9.06 -13.44
CA ASP A 148 6.83 9.76 -14.72
C ASP A 148 6.08 9.05 -15.86
N GLN A 149 6.02 7.71 -15.83
CA GLN A 149 5.27 6.91 -16.82
C GLN A 149 3.75 7.09 -16.68
N VAL A 150 3.21 7.13 -15.46
CA VAL A 150 1.75 7.22 -15.22
C VAL A 150 1.23 8.64 -15.12
N GLU A 151 2.11 9.64 -15.01
CA GLU A 151 1.73 11.05 -14.86
C GLU A 151 0.77 11.54 -15.96
N PRO A 152 0.99 11.25 -17.26
CA PRO A 152 0.09 11.72 -18.32
C PRO A 152 -1.34 11.17 -18.18
N GLU A 153 -1.48 9.88 -17.88
CA GLU A 153 -2.77 9.22 -17.68
C GLU A 153 -3.46 9.77 -16.43
N TYR A 154 -2.72 9.90 -15.32
CA TYR A 154 -3.24 10.51 -14.10
C TYR A 154 -3.74 11.95 -14.34
N ARG A 155 -2.95 12.77 -15.06
CA ARG A 155 -3.36 14.13 -15.43
C ARG A 155 -4.64 14.14 -16.27
N ALA A 156 -4.76 13.23 -17.24
CA ALA A 156 -5.97 13.10 -18.07
C ALA A 156 -7.20 12.77 -17.21
N LEU A 157 -7.07 11.83 -16.27
CA LEU A 157 -8.14 11.46 -15.33
C LEU A 157 -8.57 12.63 -14.45
N VAL A 158 -7.62 13.35 -13.85
CA VAL A 158 -7.93 14.53 -13.01
C VAL A 158 -8.59 15.64 -13.84
N SER A 159 -8.10 15.90 -15.06
CA SER A 159 -8.73 16.87 -15.97
C SER A 159 -10.17 16.48 -16.30
N ALA A 160 -10.41 15.20 -16.61
CA ALA A 160 -11.76 14.71 -16.89
C ALA A 160 -12.70 14.88 -15.69
N ILE A 161 -12.24 14.61 -14.46
CA ILE A 161 -13.00 14.87 -13.23
C ILE A 161 -13.35 16.36 -13.13
N CYS A 162 -12.37 17.24 -13.35
CA CYS A 162 -12.60 18.69 -13.30
C CYS A 162 -13.66 19.14 -14.30
N GLU A 163 -13.65 18.61 -15.52
CA GLU A 163 -14.63 18.93 -16.55
C GLU A 163 -16.05 18.53 -16.13
N GLN A 164 -16.22 17.37 -15.50
CA GLN A 164 -17.51 16.94 -14.95
C GLN A 164 -17.97 17.83 -13.79
N LEU A 165 -17.05 18.27 -12.93
CA LEU A 165 -17.38 19.17 -11.82
C LEU A 165 -17.78 20.57 -12.30
N ILE A 166 -17.14 21.08 -13.36
CA ILE A 166 -17.54 22.34 -14.00
C ILE A 166 -18.94 22.21 -14.62
N ALA A 167 -19.22 21.10 -15.31
CA ALA A 167 -20.55 20.84 -15.85
C ALA A 167 -21.62 20.72 -14.74
N LEU A 168 -21.27 20.06 -13.63
CA LEU A 168 -22.13 19.97 -12.44
C LEU A 168 -22.43 21.36 -11.86
N HIS A 169 -21.40 22.21 -11.72
CA HIS A 169 -21.57 23.58 -11.22
C HIS A 169 -22.58 24.37 -12.07
N GLY A 170 -22.46 24.33 -13.41
CA GLY A 170 -23.44 24.97 -14.30
C GLY A 170 -24.85 24.36 -14.25
N ALA A 171 -24.99 23.08 -13.85
CA ALA A 171 -26.30 22.49 -13.57
C ALA A 171 -26.87 22.97 -12.24
N VAL A 172 -26.04 23.13 -11.21
CA VAL A 172 -26.42 23.67 -9.90
C VAL A 172 -26.85 25.13 -10.01
N GLU A 173 -26.10 25.98 -10.73
CA GLU A 173 -26.47 27.38 -10.93
C GLU A 173 -27.85 27.52 -11.60
N ARG A 174 -28.14 26.69 -12.61
CA ARG A 174 -29.47 26.67 -13.26
C ARG A 174 -30.57 26.20 -12.32
N TYR A 175 -30.28 25.20 -11.49
CA TYR A 175 -31.23 24.73 -10.47
C TYR A 175 -31.54 25.84 -9.46
N GLU A 176 -30.51 26.49 -8.92
CA GLU A 176 -30.67 27.59 -7.96
C GLU A 176 -31.42 28.77 -8.58
N ALA A 177 -31.07 29.17 -9.81
CA ALA A 177 -31.77 30.24 -10.53
C ALA A 177 -33.27 29.92 -10.76
N PHE A 178 -33.58 28.67 -11.10
CA PHE A 178 -34.97 28.23 -11.26
C PHE A 178 -35.73 28.30 -9.93
N THR A 179 -35.15 27.78 -8.84
CA THR A 179 -35.80 27.86 -7.53
C THR A 179 -35.94 29.31 -7.03
N ASP A 180 -34.95 30.17 -7.33
CA ASP A 180 -35.01 31.59 -7.01
C ASP A 180 -36.13 32.30 -7.81
N SER A 181 -36.35 31.94 -9.08
CA SER A 181 -37.47 32.48 -9.87
C SER A 181 -38.84 32.07 -9.31
N LEU A 182 -39.00 30.81 -8.86
CA LEU A 182 -40.24 30.37 -8.23
C LEU A 182 -40.50 31.14 -6.93
N ASN A 183 -39.45 31.37 -6.14
CA ASN A 183 -39.56 32.17 -4.92
C ASN A 183 -39.91 33.63 -5.22
N ALA A 184 -39.35 34.22 -6.28
CA ALA A 184 -39.64 35.60 -6.69
C ALA A 184 -41.08 35.78 -7.17
N ASP A 185 -41.65 34.76 -7.81
CA ASP A 185 -43.06 34.72 -8.25
C ASP A 185 -44.02 34.27 -7.14
N GLU A 186 -43.54 34.16 -5.89
CA GLU A 186 -44.30 33.67 -4.72
C GLU A 186 -44.92 32.26 -4.91
N VAL A 187 -44.33 31.45 -5.78
CA VAL A 187 -44.80 30.09 -6.07
C VAL A 187 -44.24 29.12 -5.03
N ALA A 188 -45.12 28.56 -4.20
CA ALA A 188 -44.76 27.50 -3.27
C ALA A 188 -44.42 26.20 -4.02
N TRP A 189 -43.13 25.84 -4.03
CA TRP A 189 -42.61 24.65 -4.71
C TRP A 189 -42.16 23.54 -3.74
N SER A 190 -42.53 23.65 -2.47
CA SER A 190 -42.17 22.70 -1.41
C SER A 190 -42.64 21.27 -1.69
N SER A 191 -43.68 21.09 -2.51
CA SER A 191 -44.16 19.78 -2.96
C SER A 191 -43.23 19.08 -3.96
N LEU A 192 -42.30 19.79 -4.59
CA LEU A 192 -41.33 19.24 -5.54
C LEU A 192 -40.12 18.56 -4.86
N VAL A 193 -40.01 18.64 -3.53
CA VAL A 193 -38.87 18.14 -2.73
C VAL A 193 -37.54 18.73 -3.22
N GLY A 194 -37.13 19.85 -2.60
CA GLY A 194 -35.85 20.48 -2.92
C GLY A 194 -34.66 19.56 -2.68
N MET A 195 -33.72 19.55 -3.62
CA MET A 195 -32.49 18.75 -3.60
C MET A 195 -31.26 19.65 -3.74
N PRO A 196 -31.00 20.56 -2.79
CA PRO A 196 -29.87 21.47 -2.88
C PRO A 196 -28.54 20.71 -2.77
N LEU A 197 -27.63 20.96 -3.71
CA LEU A 197 -26.30 20.34 -3.75
C LEU A 197 -25.28 21.21 -3.00
N GLN A 198 -25.34 21.17 -1.66
CA GLN A 198 -24.52 22.03 -0.80
C GLN A 198 -23.01 21.94 -1.06
N PHE A 199 -22.50 20.76 -1.41
CA PHE A 199 -21.07 20.57 -1.70
C PHE A 199 -20.59 21.23 -3.01
N ALA A 200 -21.53 21.55 -3.90
CA ALA A 200 -21.30 22.15 -5.21
C ALA A 200 -21.99 23.52 -5.34
N ASN A 201 -22.30 24.16 -4.21
CA ASN A 201 -22.99 25.44 -4.15
C ASN A 201 -22.32 26.46 -5.09
N GLY A 202 -23.11 27.02 -6.01
CA GLY A 202 -22.60 27.86 -7.09
C GLY A 202 -22.03 29.20 -6.60
N ARG A 203 -22.45 29.64 -5.41
CA ARG A 203 -22.08 30.95 -4.84
C ARG A 203 -21.01 30.85 -3.76
N ASP A 204 -20.73 29.63 -3.27
CA ASP A 204 -19.77 29.42 -2.18
C ASP A 204 -18.35 29.15 -2.71
N ARG A 205 -17.48 30.16 -2.56
CA ARG A 205 -16.05 30.08 -2.86
C ARG A 205 -15.29 29.09 -1.99
N TYR A 206 -15.85 28.63 -0.88
CA TYR A 206 -15.24 27.63 0.00
C TYR A 206 -15.88 26.26 -0.14
N SER A 207 -16.79 26.08 -1.10
CA SER A 207 -17.38 24.77 -1.37
C SER A 207 -16.30 23.74 -1.72
N PRO A 208 -16.50 22.45 -1.37
CA PRO A 208 -15.58 21.38 -1.75
C PRO A 208 -15.24 21.35 -3.24
N VAL A 209 -16.21 21.62 -4.12
CA VAL A 209 -15.98 21.71 -5.57
C VAL A 209 -15.06 22.89 -5.92
N ALA A 210 -15.29 24.07 -5.34
CA ALA A 210 -14.43 25.23 -5.55
C ALA A 210 -12.99 24.96 -5.11
N GLN A 211 -12.80 24.38 -3.93
CA GLN A 211 -11.48 24.01 -3.42
C GLN A 211 -10.77 23.03 -4.35
N TYR A 212 -11.47 21.97 -4.77
CA TYR A 212 -10.92 20.97 -5.69
C TYR A 212 -10.49 21.58 -7.03
N LEU A 213 -11.34 22.40 -7.67
CA LEU A 213 -11.04 23.02 -8.95
C LEU A 213 -9.87 24.01 -8.85
N ARG A 214 -9.76 24.76 -7.75
CA ARG A 214 -8.62 25.67 -7.52
C ARG A 214 -7.32 24.92 -7.28
N GLU A 215 -7.34 23.85 -6.50
CA GLU A 215 -6.16 22.99 -6.33
C GLU A 215 -5.76 22.37 -7.68
N ALA A 216 -6.72 21.86 -8.45
CA ALA A 216 -6.46 21.33 -9.77
C ALA A 216 -5.83 22.38 -10.70
N ALA A 217 -6.33 23.61 -10.69
CA ALA A 217 -5.75 24.72 -11.45
C ALA A 217 -4.35 25.09 -10.96
N LYS A 218 -4.13 25.17 -9.64
CA LYS A 218 -2.83 25.46 -9.02
C LYS A 218 -1.75 24.44 -9.41
N HIS A 219 -2.13 23.17 -9.56
CA HIS A 219 -1.24 22.09 -9.99
C HIS A 219 -1.19 21.89 -11.51
N GLY A 220 -1.88 22.74 -12.29
CA GLY A 220 -1.85 22.73 -13.75
C GLY A 220 -2.59 21.57 -14.39
N PHE A 221 -3.55 20.94 -13.69
CA PHE A 221 -4.44 19.94 -14.30
C PHE A 221 -5.50 20.58 -15.20
N ILE A 222 -5.91 21.81 -14.88
CA ILE A 222 -6.79 22.65 -15.71
C ILE A 222 -6.25 24.08 -15.74
N SER A 223 -6.69 24.87 -16.71
CA SER A 223 -6.42 26.31 -16.72
C SER A 223 -7.23 27.03 -15.64
N ALA A 224 -6.64 28.03 -14.98
CA ALA A 224 -7.35 28.88 -14.01
C ALA A 224 -8.61 29.54 -14.61
N ASN A 225 -8.62 29.78 -15.93
CA ASN A 225 -9.76 30.35 -16.64
C ASN A 225 -10.92 29.36 -16.81
N LYS A 226 -10.67 28.04 -16.69
CA LYS A 226 -11.73 27.02 -16.69
C LYS A 226 -12.48 26.98 -15.35
N VAL A 227 -11.91 27.53 -14.27
CA VAL A 227 -12.61 27.64 -12.98
C VAL A 227 -13.69 28.73 -13.11
N PRO A 228 -14.97 28.40 -12.86
CA PRO A 228 -16.07 29.36 -12.94
C PRO A 228 -15.80 30.58 -12.05
N GLU A 229 -16.10 31.77 -12.56
CA GLU A 229 -15.74 33.04 -11.93
C GLU A 229 -16.33 33.20 -10.51
N ALA A 230 -17.55 32.70 -10.30
CA ALA A 230 -18.24 32.77 -9.01
C ALA A 230 -17.47 32.06 -7.88
N ILE A 231 -16.72 31.00 -8.20
CA ILE A 231 -16.02 30.12 -7.25
C ILE A 231 -14.50 30.15 -7.37
N ARG A 232 -13.97 31.06 -8.20
CA ARG A 232 -12.53 31.25 -8.40
C ARG A 232 -11.83 31.78 -7.15
#